data_AF-A0A7S0LM19-F1
#
_entry.id   AF-A0A7S0LM19-F1
#
_cell.length_a   1.000
_cell.length_b   1.000
_cell.length_c   1.000
_cell.angle_alpha   90.00
_cell.angle_beta   90.00
_cell.angle_gamma   90.00
#
_symmetry.space_group_name_H-M   'P 1'
#
loop_
_entity.id
_entity.type
_entity.pdbx_description
1 polymer ?
#
loop_
_entity_poly.entity_id
_entity_poly.type
_entity_poly.pdbx_seq_one_letter_code
_entity_poly.pdbx_strand_id
1 'polypeptide(L)'
;VAIAQKAGLSVIACIGETLDDRKSGSTMDVCKAQLKPMGDAVSDWSKVVIAYEPVWAIGTGVTATPEQAQEVHEKLRKYIAGVWGAKVASDVRIIYGGSVKPK
;
A
#
# COMPACT_ATOMS: atom_id res chain seq x y z
N VAL A 1 3.27 -9.83 -9.34
CA VAL A 1 1.98 -9.26 -9.81
C VAL A 1 1.70 -9.59 -11.28
N ALA A 2 2.58 -9.24 -12.23
CA ALA A 2 2.38 -9.51 -13.66
C ALA A 2 2.04 -10.97 -14.00
N ILE A 3 2.75 -11.96 -13.44
CA ILE A 3 2.49 -13.39 -13.69
C ILE A 3 1.07 -13.77 -13.24
N ALA A 4 0.65 -13.31 -12.06
CA ALA A 4 -0.70 -13.58 -11.55
C ALA A 4 -1.78 -12.96 -12.46
N GLN A 5 -1.57 -11.74 -12.95
CA GLN A 5 -2.51 -11.10 -13.88
C GLN A 5 -2.58 -11.83 -15.23
N LYS A 6 -1.44 -12.32 -15.76
CA LYS A 6 -1.41 -13.17 -16.97
C LYS A 6 -2.18 -14.47 -16.77
N ALA A 7 -2.19 -15.02 -15.56
CA ALA A 7 -3.00 -16.18 -15.18
C ALA A 7 -4.47 -15.83 -14.87
N GLY A 8 -4.90 -14.57 -15.06
CA GLY A 8 -6.27 -14.12 -14.84
C GLY A 8 -6.62 -13.76 -13.39
N LEU A 9 -5.69 -13.87 -12.46
CA LEU A 9 -5.92 -13.63 -11.03
C LEU A 9 -5.98 -12.13 -10.69
N SER A 10 -6.77 -11.81 -9.66
CA SER A 10 -6.70 -10.54 -8.95
C SER A 10 -5.61 -10.60 -7.88
N VAL A 11 -5.01 -9.46 -7.55
CA VAL A 11 -3.86 -9.37 -6.65
C VAL A 11 -4.13 -8.37 -5.53
N ILE A 12 -3.92 -8.82 -4.29
CA ILE A 12 -3.70 -7.93 -3.15
C ILE A 12 -2.20 -7.79 -2.99
N ALA A 13 -1.66 -6.61 -3.29
CA ALA A 13 -0.24 -6.32 -3.21
C ALA A 13 0.07 -5.61 -1.89
N CYS A 14 0.84 -6.27 -1.03
CA CYS A 14 1.25 -5.75 0.27
C CYS A 14 2.48 -4.85 0.14
N ILE A 15 2.45 -3.71 0.83
CA ILE A 15 3.58 -2.79 1.01
C ILE A 15 3.58 -2.27 2.44
N GLY A 16 4.73 -1.85 2.94
CA GLY A 16 4.85 -1.29 4.26
C GLY A 16 6.30 -1.18 4.73
N GLU A 17 6.48 -0.36 5.75
CA GLU A 17 7.76 -0.01 6.32
C GLU A 17 7.98 -0.65 7.71
N THR A 18 9.23 -0.74 8.13
CA THR A 18 9.61 -1.19 9.48
C THR A 18 9.44 -0.08 10.53
N LEU A 19 9.56 -0.40 11.81
CA LEU A 19 9.49 0.61 12.88
C LEU A 19 10.61 1.65 12.74
N ASP A 20 11.80 1.21 12.31
CA ASP A 20 12.95 2.08 12.15
C ASP A 20 12.75 3.04 10.98
N ASP A 21 12.21 2.55 9.86
CA ASP A 21 11.83 3.40 8.73
C ASP A 21 10.79 4.46 9.11
N ARG A 22 9.81 4.09 9.97
CA ARG A 22 8.81 5.06 10.47
C ARG A 22 9.47 6.11 11.36
N LYS A 23 10.35 5.70 12.27
CA LYS A 23 11.07 6.61 13.19
C LYS A 23 12.05 7.53 12.47
N SER A 24 12.66 7.08 11.38
CA SER A 24 13.55 7.89 10.54
C SER A 24 12.81 8.81 9.57
N GLY A 25 11.48 8.73 9.48
CA GLY A 25 10.67 9.49 8.52
C GLY A 25 10.70 8.94 7.09
N SER A 26 11.21 7.73 6.89
CA SER A 26 11.41 7.08 5.58
C SER A 26 10.21 6.29 5.08
N THR A 27 9.07 6.28 5.80
CA THR A 27 7.85 5.52 5.45
C THR A 27 7.48 5.60 3.97
N MET A 28 7.40 6.82 3.42
CA MET A 28 6.98 7.01 2.03
C MET A 28 8.04 6.58 1.02
N ASP A 29 9.32 6.68 1.35
CA ASP A 29 10.39 6.29 0.45
C ASP A 29 10.41 4.77 0.29
N VAL A 30 10.27 4.04 1.41
CA VAL A 30 10.13 2.58 1.42
C VAL A 30 8.89 2.15 0.66
N CYS A 31 7.72 2.73 0.97
CA CYS A 31 6.48 2.34 0.30
C CYS A 31 6.50 2.63 -1.21
N LYS A 32 7.09 3.75 -1.66
CA LYS A 32 7.26 4.06 -3.09
C LYS A 32 8.23 3.10 -3.76
N ALA A 33 9.35 2.78 -3.11
CA ALA A 33 10.34 1.85 -3.65
C ALA A 33 9.77 0.44 -3.83
N GLN A 34 8.87 0.01 -2.96
CA GLN A 34 8.13 -1.26 -3.10
C GLN A 34 7.03 -1.17 -4.18
N LEU A 35 6.26 -0.08 -4.18
CA LEU A 35 5.10 0.10 -5.07
C LEU A 35 5.49 0.31 -6.53
N LYS A 36 6.56 1.06 -6.82
CA LYS A 36 6.95 1.43 -8.18
C LYS A 36 7.21 0.24 -9.11
N PRO A 37 8.13 -0.71 -8.80
CA PRO A 37 8.39 -1.85 -9.68
C PRO A 37 7.17 -2.76 -9.82
N MET A 38 6.31 -2.85 -8.79
CA MET A 38 5.06 -3.59 -8.86
C MET A 38 4.07 -2.93 -9.82
N GLY A 39 3.82 -1.63 -9.64
CA GLY A 39 2.86 -0.86 -10.44
C GLY A 39 3.29 -0.70 -11.90
N ASP A 40 4.59 -0.61 -12.18
CA ASP A 40 5.12 -0.63 -13.55
C ASP A 40 4.86 -1.97 -14.27
N ALA A 41 4.69 -3.05 -13.51
CA ALA A 41 4.43 -4.39 -14.03
C ALA A 41 2.92 -4.74 -14.06
N VAL A 42 2.04 -3.85 -13.59
CA VAL A 42 0.58 -4.03 -13.61
C VAL A 42 0.08 -3.76 -15.03
N SER A 43 -0.61 -4.74 -15.62
CA SER A 43 -1.30 -4.58 -16.91
C SER A 43 -2.74 -4.10 -16.75
N ASP A 44 -3.36 -4.38 -15.61
CA ASP A 44 -4.75 -4.01 -15.30
C ASP A 44 -4.89 -3.64 -13.81
N TRP A 45 -5.05 -2.34 -13.54
CA TRP A 45 -5.21 -1.82 -12.18
C TRP A 45 -6.57 -2.17 -11.54
N SER A 46 -7.59 -2.52 -12.33
CA SER A 46 -8.90 -2.92 -11.79
C SER A 46 -8.84 -4.24 -11.00
N LYS A 47 -7.83 -5.05 -11.30
CA LYS A 47 -7.54 -6.33 -10.62
C LYS A 47 -6.55 -6.21 -9.46
N VAL A 48 -6.24 -4.99 -9.02
CA VAL A 48 -5.30 -4.74 -7.92
C VAL A 48 -6.00 -4.14 -6.71
N VAL A 49 -5.59 -4.59 -5.53
CA VAL A 49 -5.78 -3.92 -4.24
C VAL A 49 -4.39 -3.68 -3.67
N ILE A 50 -4.16 -2.52 -3.06
CA ILE A 50 -2.96 -2.26 -2.28
C ILE A 50 -3.31 -2.50 -0.81
N ALA A 51 -2.57 -3.37 -0.12
CA ALA A 51 -2.62 -3.50 1.32
C ALA A 51 -1.44 -2.74 1.94
N TYR A 52 -1.72 -1.65 2.64
CA TYR A 52 -0.71 -0.96 3.43
C TYR A 52 -0.60 -1.61 4.80
N GLU A 53 0.55 -2.25 5.03
CA GLU A 53 0.87 -3.10 6.16
C GLU A 53 2.07 -2.51 6.92
N PRO A 54 1.89 -1.49 7.79
CA PRO A 54 2.99 -1.02 8.63
C PRO A 54 3.49 -2.19 9.47
N VAL A 55 4.66 -2.73 9.13
CA VAL A 55 5.14 -4.02 9.64
C VAL A 55 5.24 -4.00 11.16
N TRP A 56 5.55 -2.83 11.70
CA TRP A 56 5.63 -2.57 13.13
C TRP A 56 4.28 -2.66 13.88
N ALA A 57 3.15 -2.68 13.17
CA ALA A 57 1.80 -2.80 13.72
C ALA A 57 1.14 -4.17 13.47
N ILE A 58 1.90 -5.17 13.00
CA ILE A 58 1.41 -6.53 12.70
C ILE A 58 1.87 -7.48 13.81
N GLY A 59 0.94 -7.99 14.61
CA GLY A 59 1.25 -9.00 15.63
C GLY A 59 2.11 -8.52 16.81
N THR A 60 2.46 -7.23 16.88
CA THR A 60 3.30 -6.63 17.93
C THR A 60 2.48 -6.10 19.12
N GLY A 61 1.16 -6.04 19.01
CA GLY A 61 0.29 -5.37 19.97
C GLY A 61 0.31 -3.84 19.87
N VAL A 62 1.27 -3.26 19.15
CA VAL A 62 1.29 -1.85 18.75
C VAL A 62 0.35 -1.70 17.55
N THR A 63 -0.55 -0.71 17.60
CA THR A 63 -1.50 -0.46 16.50
C THR A 63 -1.26 0.95 15.98
N ALA A 64 -1.19 1.11 14.66
CA ALA A 64 -1.15 2.45 14.08
C ALA A 64 -2.48 3.15 14.34
N THR A 65 -2.45 4.43 14.70
CA THR A 65 -3.71 5.18 14.87
C THR A 65 -4.41 5.35 13.51
N PRO A 66 -5.74 5.55 13.48
CA PRO A 66 -6.46 5.83 12.25
C PRO A 66 -5.86 7.01 11.46
N GLU A 67 -5.37 8.04 12.15
CA GLU A 67 -4.73 9.21 11.55
C GLU A 67 -3.41 8.84 10.88
N GLN A 68 -2.59 7.99 11.52
CA GLN A 68 -1.34 7.50 10.93
C GLN A 68 -1.59 6.63 9.70
N ALA A 69 -2.63 5.79 9.72
CA ALA A 69 -3.03 5.00 8.56
C ALA A 69 -3.52 5.90 7.42
N GLN A 70 -4.39 6.87 7.73
CA GLN A 70 -4.93 7.81 6.76
C GLN A 70 -3.85 8.69 6.12
N GLU A 71 -2.87 9.16 6.91
CA GLU A 71 -1.72 9.92 6.44
C GLU A 71 -0.99 9.20 5.30
N VAL A 72 -0.71 7.91 5.49
CA VAL A 72 0.01 7.11 4.49
C VAL A 72 -0.89 6.78 3.30
N HIS A 73 -2.16 6.46 3.53
CA HIS A 73 -3.12 6.22 2.45
C HIS A 73 -3.27 7.43 1.52
N GLU A 74 -3.37 8.64 2.08
CA GLU A 74 -3.47 9.88 1.30
C GLU A 74 -2.20 10.10 0.47
N LYS A 75 -1.03 9.95 1.09
CA LYS A 75 0.26 10.12 0.39
C LYS A 75 0.47 9.07 -0.71
N LEU A 76 0.08 7.82 -0.47
CA LEU A 76 0.07 6.76 -1.48
C LEU A 76 -0.87 7.10 -2.63
N ARG A 77 -2.10 7.56 -2.35
CA ARG A 77 -3.06 7.92 -3.39
C ARG A 77 -2.57 9.09 -4.25
N LYS A 78 -1.97 10.11 -3.63
CA LYS A 78 -1.31 11.22 -4.35
C LYS A 78 -0.18 10.72 -5.24
N TYR A 79 0.67 9.83 -4.71
CA TYR A 79 1.75 9.24 -5.49
C TYR A 79 1.23 8.44 -6.68
N ILE A 80 0.22 7.59 -6.48
CA ILE A 80 -0.40 6.80 -7.55
C ILE A 80 -0.98 7.72 -8.63
N ALA A 81 -1.64 8.81 -8.24
CA ALA A 81 -2.19 9.79 -9.18
C ALA A 81 -1.10 10.44 -10.04
N GLY A 82 0.05 10.74 -9.45
CA GLY A 82 1.19 11.35 -10.14
C GLY A 82 1.93 10.40 -11.09
N VAL A 83 1.93 9.09 -10.80
CA VAL A 83 2.68 8.10 -11.60
C VAL A 83 1.81 7.41 -12.65
N TRP A 84 0.59 6.98 -12.27
CA TRP A 84 -0.30 6.18 -13.11
C TRP A 84 -1.63 6.89 -13.44
N GLY A 85 -1.80 8.14 -13.02
CA GLY A 85 -2.94 8.99 -13.37
C GLY A 85 -4.10 8.96 -12.36
N ALA A 86 -4.91 10.03 -12.40
CA ALA A 86 -5.99 10.26 -11.44
C ALA A 86 -7.08 9.18 -11.45
N LYS A 87 -7.36 8.56 -12.61
CA LYS A 87 -8.35 7.47 -12.70
C LYS A 87 -7.88 6.23 -11.95
N VAL A 88 -6.64 5.80 -12.15
CA VAL A 88 -6.06 4.67 -11.40
C VAL A 88 -6.10 4.96 -9.90
N ALA A 89 -5.70 6.17 -9.50
CA ALA A 89 -5.67 6.57 -8.11
C ALA A 89 -7.05 6.67 -7.44
N SER A 90 -8.11 7.01 -8.18
CA SER A 90 -9.46 7.07 -7.63
C SER A 90 -10.10 5.68 -7.52
N ASP A 91 -9.85 4.80 -8.49
CA ASP A 91 -10.46 3.47 -8.54
C ASP A 91 -9.74 2.44 -7.65
N VAL A 92 -8.42 2.56 -7.47
CA VAL A 92 -7.66 1.57 -6.69
C VAL A 92 -8.04 1.62 -5.21
N ARG A 93 -8.31 0.43 -4.67
CA ARG A 93 -8.56 0.23 -3.24
C ARG A 93 -7.22 0.18 -2.52
N ILE A 94 -7.09 0.99 -1.48
CA ILE A 94 -5.97 0.96 -0.53
C ILE A 94 -6.57 0.55 0.80
N ILE A 95 -6.28 -0.67 1.25
CA ILE A 95 -6.76 -1.23 2.50
C ILE A 95 -5.65 -1.16 3.55
N TYR A 96 -6.04 -0.99 4.81
CA TYR A 96 -5.13 -1.07 5.93
C TYR A 96 -4.99 -2.53 6.36
N GLY A 97 -3.75 -3.03 6.46
CA GLY A 97 -3.42 -4.41 6.83
C GLY A 97 -2.65 -4.55 8.15
N GLY A 98 -2.59 -3.51 8.98
CA GLY A 98 -2.13 -3.65 10.36
C GLY A 98 -3.16 -4.35 11.25
N SER A 99 -2.93 -4.34 12.57
CA SER A 99 -3.84 -4.98 13.54
C SER A 99 -5.23 -4.33 13.56
N VAL A 100 -6.22 -4.95 12.89
CA VAL A 100 -7.64 -4.55 12.92
C VAL A 100 -8.41 -5.44 13.88
N LYS A 101 -9.17 -4.83 14.80
CA LYS A 101 -10.05 -5.53 15.74
C LYS A 101 -11.50 -5.07 15.54
N PRO A 102 -12.51 -5.92 15.83
CA PRO A 102 -13.93 -5.52 15.72
C PRO A 102 -14.38 -4.45 16.73
N LYS A 103 -13.53 -4.09 17.69
CA LYS A 103 -13.84 -3.19 18.81
C LYS A 103 -12.96 -1.95 18.74
#